data_AF-A0AAV3ARY2-F1
#
_entry.id   AF-A0AAV3ARY2-F1
#
_cell.length_a   1.000
_cell.length_b   1.000
_cell.length_c   1.000
_cell.angle_alpha   90.00
_cell.angle_beta   90.00
_cell.angle_gamma   90.00
#
_symmetry.space_group_name_H-M   'P 1'
#
loop_
_entity.id
_entity.type
_entity.pdbx_description
1 polymer ?
#
loop_
_entity_poly.entity_id
_entity_poly.type
_entity_poly.pdbx_seq_one_letter_code
_entity_poly.pdbx_strand_id
1 'polypeptide(L)'
;MLYVFVDIKIDTSHFVDTIRFNFEQGASIAFVSTIQFVSALQAAVQALRSEYKITVPQSKPLSPGEILGCTSPRLEMAVDAVVYLGDGRFHLESVMIANPDIKAFRYDPYSKIFSREYYDHDAMQKNRSQAIKSAVGAKTWGLILGTLGRQGSPKILEHLESRLQALGCRYVRLLLSEIFPNKLKLFPEVEAWVQIACPRLSIDWGTAFAKPLLNPYEASVALKEAEWQKTYPMDFYANQSLGPWTVNHESHRPSRIASKQTKSSHLIQTPALDVCAKITDCQCQEEKQSQSK
;
A
#
# COMPACT_ATOMS: atom_id res chain seq x y z
N MET A 1 -18.39 8.49 -1.39
CA MET A 1 -18.00 7.10 -1.09
C MET A 1 -17.53 7.05 0.35
N LEU A 2 -18.17 6.22 1.18
CA LEU A 2 -17.85 6.04 2.59
C LEU A 2 -17.05 4.76 2.74
N TYR A 3 -15.89 4.83 3.39
CA TYR A 3 -15.12 3.64 3.77
C TYR A 3 -15.47 3.30 5.22
N VAL A 4 -15.92 2.06 5.45
CA VAL A 4 -16.19 1.53 6.78
C VAL A 4 -15.16 0.44 7.06
N PHE A 5 -14.25 0.70 7.99
CA PHE A 5 -13.28 -0.29 8.41
C PHE A 5 -13.96 -1.34 9.28
N VAL A 6 -13.70 -2.60 8.99
CA VAL A 6 -14.13 -3.73 9.82
C VAL A 6 -12.96 -4.11 10.70
N ASP A 7 -13.12 -3.90 12.00
CA ASP A 7 -12.14 -4.27 13.03
C ASP A 7 -12.47 -5.66 13.57
N ILE A 8 -11.52 -6.59 13.47
CA ILE A 8 -11.68 -7.97 13.92
C ILE A 8 -10.99 -8.12 15.27
N LYS A 9 -11.78 -8.49 16.28
CA LYS A 9 -11.27 -8.78 17.62
C LYS A 9 -10.59 -10.14 17.64
N ILE A 10 -9.49 -10.22 18.37
CA ILE A 10 -8.69 -11.44 18.56
C ILE A 10 -8.39 -11.65 20.05
N ASP A 11 -7.86 -12.82 20.39
CA ASP A 11 -7.27 -13.10 21.69
C ASP A 11 -5.89 -12.44 21.79
N THR A 12 -5.87 -11.16 22.18
CA THR A 12 -4.64 -10.36 22.28
C THR A 12 -3.70 -10.90 23.36
N SER A 13 -4.23 -11.45 24.46
CA SER A 13 -3.44 -12.12 25.51
C SER A 13 -2.61 -13.25 24.94
N HIS A 14 -3.24 -14.16 24.19
CA HIS A 14 -2.54 -15.28 23.58
C HIS A 14 -1.47 -14.81 22.59
N PHE A 15 -1.75 -13.78 21.79
CA PHE A 15 -0.75 -13.22 20.89
C PHE A 15 0.47 -12.65 21.64
N VAL A 16 0.24 -11.86 22.69
CA VAL A 16 1.31 -11.30 23.53
C VAL A 16 2.14 -12.41 24.18
N ASP A 17 1.52 -13.42 24.76
CA ASP A 17 2.22 -14.54 25.39
C ASP A 17 2.99 -15.39 24.36
N THR A 18 2.46 -15.50 23.14
CA THR A 18 3.17 -16.13 22.02
C THR A 18 4.46 -15.37 21.67
N ILE A 19 4.45 -14.04 21.67
CA ILE A 19 5.67 -13.24 21.47
C ILE A 19 6.67 -13.50 22.61
N ARG A 20 6.21 -13.47 23.86
CA ARG A 20 7.03 -13.73 25.05
C ARG A 20 7.69 -15.09 25.03
N PHE A 21 6.98 -16.09 24.56
CA PHE A 21 7.49 -17.46 24.47
C PHE A 21 8.59 -17.61 23.40
N ASN A 22 8.47 -16.88 22.28
CA ASN A 22 9.32 -17.10 21.10
C ASN A 22 10.51 -16.12 20.98
N PHE A 23 10.49 -15.00 21.70
CA PHE A 23 11.54 -13.99 21.61
C PHE A 23 12.09 -13.62 23.00
N GLU A 24 13.42 -13.58 23.08
CA GLU A 24 14.13 -13.08 24.27
C GLU A 24 13.79 -11.61 24.54
N GLN A 25 13.66 -11.25 25.82
CA GLN A 25 13.45 -9.86 26.22
C GLN A 25 14.59 -8.97 25.69
N GLY A 26 14.23 -7.78 25.24
CA GLY A 26 15.15 -6.81 24.62
C GLY A 26 15.35 -6.99 23.11
N ALA A 27 14.83 -8.06 22.51
CA ALA A 27 14.83 -8.25 21.06
C ALA A 27 14.14 -7.08 20.34
N SER A 28 14.64 -6.75 19.15
CA SER A 28 14.07 -5.72 18.28
C SER A 28 13.10 -6.34 17.28
N ILE A 29 11.83 -5.96 17.36
CA ILE A 29 10.75 -6.60 16.60
C ILE A 29 9.93 -5.53 15.88
N ALA A 30 9.78 -5.71 14.56
CA ALA A 30 8.84 -4.95 13.76
C ALA A 30 7.47 -5.63 13.76
N PHE A 31 6.40 -4.88 13.99
CA PHE A 31 5.03 -5.40 13.98
C PHE A 31 4.22 -4.83 12.82
N VAL A 32 3.61 -5.71 12.03
CA VAL A 32 2.78 -5.38 10.86
C VAL A 32 1.49 -6.21 10.83
N SER A 33 0.50 -5.75 10.08
CA SER A 33 -0.84 -6.33 10.01
C SER A 33 -1.60 -5.83 8.77
N THR A 34 -2.71 -6.48 8.43
CA THR A 34 -3.74 -5.89 7.56
C THR A 34 -4.65 -4.97 8.36
N ILE A 35 -5.37 -4.08 7.67
CA ILE A 35 -6.27 -3.07 8.26
C ILE A 35 -7.25 -3.65 9.30
N GLN A 36 -7.71 -4.89 9.09
CA GLN A 36 -8.70 -5.55 9.96
C GLN A 36 -8.18 -5.87 11.36
N PHE A 37 -6.86 -6.00 11.55
CA PHE A 37 -6.26 -6.32 12.85
C PHE A 37 -5.33 -5.22 13.40
N VAL A 38 -5.25 -4.04 12.74
CA VAL A 38 -4.35 -2.96 13.17
C VAL A 38 -4.65 -2.52 14.61
N SER A 39 -5.92 -2.41 15.00
CA SER A 39 -6.28 -2.02 16.37
C SER A 39 -5.76 -3.02 17.41
N ALA A 40 -5.93 -4.32 17.13
CA ALA A 40 -5.41 -5.39 17.97
C ALA A 40 -3.87 -5.41 18.01
N LEU A 41 -3.21 -5.16 16.87
CA LEU A 41 -1.76 -5.01 16.80
C LEU A 41 -1.27 -3.89 17.72
N GLN A 42 -1.91 -2.72 17.69
CA GLN A 42 -1.53 -1.58 18.53
C GLN A 42 -1.69 -1.91 20.02
N ALA A 43 -2.76 -2.60 20.40
CA ALA A 43 -2.99 -3.04 21.79
C ALA A 43 -1.89 -4.03 22.25
N ALA A 44 -1.55 -5.01 21.42
CA ALA A 44 -0.49 -5.97 21.71
C ALA A 44 0.88 -5.30 21.83
N VAL A 45 1.21 -4.41 20.88
CA VAL A 45 2.45 -3.62 20.90
C VAL A 45 2.55 -2.83 22.20
N GLN A 46 1.47 -2.17 22.64
CA GLN A 46 1.49 -1.39 23.88
C GLN A 46 1.80 -2.27 25.10
N ALA A 47 1.29 -3.49 25.15
CA ALA A 47 1.58 -4.44 26.23
C ALA A 47 3.03 -4.95 26.21
N LEU A 48 3.65 -5.03 25.04
CA LEU A 48 5.01 -5.56 24.83
C LEU A 48 6.11 -4.48 24.91
N ARG A 49 5.76 -3.19 24.91
CA ARG A 49 6.72 -2.07 24.81
C ARG A 49 7.78 -2.02 25.92
N SER A 50 7.47 -2.48 27.13
CA SER A 50 8.43 -2.51 28.24
C SER A 50 9.44 -3.66 28.13
N GLU A 51 9.13 -4.67 27.32
CA GLU A 51 9.91 -5.91 27.22
C GLU A 51 10.76 -5.98 25.94
N TYR A 52 10.38 -5.25 24.88
CA TYR A 52 10.98 -5.35 23.55
C TYR A 52 11.29 -3.98 22.92
N LYS A 53 12.26 -3.95 22.00
CA LYS A 53 12.54 -2.77 21.15
C LYS A 53 11.62 -2.78 19.95
N ILE A 54 10.42 -2.24 20.11
CA ILE A 54 9.34 -2.35 19.12
C ILE A 54 9.40 -1.24 18.07
N THR A 55 9.30 -1.64 16.80
CA THR A 55 9.03 -0.75 15.66
C THR A 55 7.66 -1.07 15.05
N VAL A 56 6.85 -0.05 14.79
CA VAL A 56 5.59 -0.19 14.05
C VAL A 56 5.70 0.69 12.81
N PRO A 57 6.21 0.14 11.69
CA PRO A 57 6.54 0.93 10.50
C PRO A 57 5.27 1.42 9.78
N GLN A 58 5.40 2.45 8.96
CA GLN A 58 4.25 3.02 8.23
C GLN A 58 4.64 3.38 6.79
N SER A 59 3.91 2.85 5.82
CA SER A 59 3.96 3.31 4.44
C SER A 59 2.74 4.19 4.15
N LYS A 60 2.89 5.52 4.28
CA LYS A 60 1.76 6.46 4.09
C LYS A 60 1.17 6.28 2.68
N PRO A 61 -0.17 6.31 2.51
CA PRO A 61 -1.17 6.76 3.47
C PRO A 61 -1.73 5.68 4.41
N LEU A 62 -1.17 4.46 4.42
CA LEU A 62 -1.61 3.39 5.32
C LEU A 62 -1.38 3.76 6.78
N SER A 63 -2.14 3.13 7.68
CA SER A 63 -2.01 3.29 9.13
C SER A 63 -0.67 2.71 9.63
N PRO A 64 -0.15 3.14 10.80
CA PRO A 64 1.02 2.50 11.38
C PRO A 64 0.81 0.99 11.60
N GLY A 65 1.75 0.20 11.10
CA GLY A 65 1.68 -1.27 11.12
C GLY A 65 0.83 -1.86 10.00
N GLU A 66 0.08 -1.05 9.25
CA GLU A 66 -0.74 -1.54 8.14
C GLU A 66 0.11 -1.77 6.88
N ILE A 67 -0.12 -2.92 6.24
CA ILE A 67 0.50 -3.30 4.97
C ILE A 67 -0.56 -3.79 3.96
N LEU A 68 -0.23 -3.62 2.69
CA LEU A 68 -0.97 -4.21 1.56
C LEU A 68 -0.07 -5.22 0.85
N GLY A 69 -0.68 -6.15 0.10
CA GLY A 69 0.09 -7.11 -0.71
C GLY A 69 0.93 -6.48 -1.82
N CYS A 70 0.74 -5.19 -2.11
CA CYS A 70 1.49 -4.40 -3.09
C CYS A 70 2.15 -3.15 -2.50
N THR A 71 2.02 -2.91 -1.19
CA THR A 71 2.62 -1.73 -0.53
C THR A 71 3.06 -2.08 0.87
N SER A 72 4.35 -1.98 1.14
CA SER A 72 4.96 -2.35 2.42
C SER A 72 6.16 -1.45 2.72
N PRO A 73 6.43 -1.16 4.01
CA PRO A 73 7.55 -0.34 4.40
C PRO A 73 8.88 -1.08 4.22
N ARG A 74 9.93 -0.33 3.90
CA ARG A 74 11.31 -0.78 4.14
C ARG A 74 11.67 -0.51 5.59
N LEU A 75 12.25 -1.50 6.25
CA LEU A 75 12.74 -1.40 7.62
C LEU A 75 14.16 -0.85 7.57
N GLU A 76 14.28 0.48 7.74
CA GLU A 76 15.57 1.19 7.69
C GLU A 76 16.46 0.85 8.88
N MET A 77 15.86 0.49 10.01
CA MET A 77 16.56 0.04 11.21
C MET A 77 16.67 -1.48 11.21
N ALA A 78 17.84 -2.00 11.56
CA ALA A 78 18.03 -3.43 11.76
C ALA A 78 17.12 -3.90 12.91
N VAL A 79 16.17 -4.79 12.58
CA VAL A 79 15.33 -5.51 13.53
C VAL A 79 15.66 -7.00 13.46
N ASP A 80 15.50 -7.70 14.57
CA ASP A 80 15.79 -9.15 14.65
C ASP A 80 14.73 -9.97 13.91
N ALA A 81 13.49 -9.47 13.90
CA ALA A 81 12.35 -10.11 13.25
C ALA A 81 11.26 -9.11 12.87
N VAL A 82 10.45 -9.52 11.88
CA VAL A 82 9.14 -8.94 11.62
C VAL A 82 8.06 -9.96 11.97
N VAL A 83 7.06 -9.51 12.72
CA VAL A 83 5.88 -10.30 13.10
C VAL A 83 4.66 -9.70 12.41
N TYR A 84 4.03 -10.50 11.56
CA TYR A 84 2.75 -10.20 10.94
C TYR A 84 1.60 -10.82 11.74
N LEU A 85 0.66 -9.97 12.16
CA LEU A 85 -0.62 -10.38 12.73
C LEU A 85 -1.67 -10.47 11.61
N GLY A 86 -2.14 -11.68 11.32
CA GLY A 86 -3.19 -11.88 10.34
C GLY A 86 -3.14 -13.27 9.71
N ASP A 87 -4.18 -13.59 8.96
CA ASP A 87 -4.28 -14.82 8.20
C ASP A 87 -3.58 -14.71 6.83
N GLY A 88 -3.39 -15.87 6.21
CA GLY A 88 -2.73 -16.00 4.90
C GLY A 88 -1.28 -15.54 4.90
N ARG A 89 -0.62 -15.66 3.74
CA ARG A 89 0.78 -15.24 3.55
C ARG A 89 0.92 -14.04 2.61
N PHE A 90 -0.09 -13.77 1.79
CA PHE A 90 -0.06 -12.77 0.72
C PHE A 90 0.42 -11.37 1.18
N HIS A 91 -0.07 -10.87 2.32
CA HIS A 91 0.35 -9.57 2.84
C HIS A 91 1.72 -9.63 3.50
N LEU A 92 2.05 -10.68 4.25
CA LEU A 92 3.39 -10.81 4.82
C LEU A 92 4.47 -10.89 3.73
N GLU A 93 4.19 -11.60 2.62
CA GLU A 93 5.11 -11.72 1.49
C GLU A 93 5.52 -10.37 0.92
N SER A 94 4.66 -9.33 0.91
CA SER A 94 5.09 -8.00 0.44
C SER A 94 6.12 -7.35 1.35
N VAL A 95 6.04 -7.57 2.66
CA VAL A 95 7.07 -7.14 3.60
C VAL A 95 8.34 -7.94 3.42
N MET A 96 8.24 -9.26 3.21
CA MET A 96 9.39 -10.12 2.95
C MET A 96 10.12 -9.69 1.67
N ILE A 97 9.38 -9.46 0.58
CA ILE A 97 9.92 -8.96 -0.69
C ILE A 97 10.67 -7.64 -0.49
N ALA A 98 10.10 -6.71 0.28
CA ALA A 98 10.70 -5.42 0.58
C ALA A 98 11.89 -5.48 1.54
N ASN A 99 12.04 -6.58 2.30
CA ASN A 99 13.02 -6.74 3.37
C ASN A 99 13.57 -8.20 3.40
N PRO A 100 14.33 -8.63 2.38
CA PRO A 100 14.69 -10.04 2.18
C PRO A 100 15.56 -10.65 3.28
N ASP A 101 16.29 -9.82 4.02
CA ASP A 101 17.25 -10.29 5.02
C ASP A 101 16.64 -10.45 6.43
N ILE A 102 15.37 -10.10 6.62
CA ILE A 102 14.71 -10.07 7.93
C ILE A 102 13.93 -11.37 8.17
N LYS A 103 14.06 -11.93 9.38
CA LYS A 103 13.27 -13.11 9.78
C LYS A 103 11.80 -12.74 9.88
N ALA A 104 10.97 -13.36 9.05
CA ALA A 104 9.54 -13.12 9.03
C ALA A 104 8.78 -14.21 9.80
N PHE A 105 7.83 -13.77 10.62
CA PHE A 105 6.92 -14.64 11.35
C PHE A 105 5.48 -14.20 11.13
N ARG A 106 4.58 -15.18 11.14
CA ARG A 106 3.14 -14.98 11.05
C ARG A 106 2.48 -15.53 12.29
N TYR A 107 1.61 -14.72 12.88
CA TYR A 107 0.62 -15.19 13.84
C TYR A 107 -0.77 -15.13 13.19
N ASP A 108 -1.37 -16.30 13.01
CA ASP A 108 -2.76 -16.41 12.55
C ASP A 108 -3.69 -16.37 13.77
N PRO A 109 -4.51 -15.32 13.93
CA PRO A 109 -5.36 -15.15 15.11
C PRO A 109 -6.53 -16.13 15.18
N TYR A 110 -6.89 -16.80 14.08
CA TYR A 110 -7.97 -17.77 14.04
C TYR A 110 -7.48 -19.15 14.47
N SER A 111 -6.39 -19.60 13.87
CA SER A 111 -5.80 -20.92 14.18
C SER A 111 -4.86 -20.88 15.40
N LYS A 112 -4.48 -19.69 15.87
CA LYS A 112 -3.50 -19.46 16.94
C LYS A 112 -2.12 -20.06 16.63
N ILE A 113 -1.81 -20.21 15.34
CA ILE A 113 -0.53 -20.75 14.88
C ILE A 113 0.45 -19.60 14.71
N PHE A 114 1.63 -19.76 15.31
CA PHE A 114 2.80 -18.91 15.10
C PHE A 114 3.84 -19.67 14.28
N SER A 115 4.12 -19.19 13.07
CA SER A 115 5.04 -19.85 12.14
C SER A 115 6.10 -18.89 11.65
N ARG A 116 7.31 -19.41 11.45
CA ARG A 116 8.34 -18.73 10.66
C ARG A 116 8.05 -18.93 9.18
N GLU A 117 8.09 -17.85 8.43
CA GLU A 117 7.75 -17.83 7.01
C GLU A 117 8.99 -17.58 6.16
N TYR A 118 9.03 -18.21 4.99
CA TYR A 118 10.13 -18.12 4.02
C TYR A 118 9.60 -17.71 2.66
N TYR A 119 10.39 -16.95 1.91
CA TYR A 119 10.05 -16.53 0.56
C TYR A 119 11.22 -16.83 -0.37
N ASP A 120 10.92 -17.37 -1.54
CA ASP A 120 11.93 -17.72 -2.53
C ASP A 120 12.32 -16.46 -3.33
N HIS A 121 13.19 -15.65 -2.72
CA HIS A 121 13.68 -14.40 -3.31
C HIS A 121 14.44 -14.65 -4.60
N ASP A 122 15.25 -15.72 -4.66
CA ASP A 122 16.06 -16.04 -5.84
C ASP A 122 15.18 -16.42 -7.02
N ALA A 123 14.18 -17.29 -6.81
CA ALA A 123 13.23 -17.64 -7.87
C ALA A 123 12.45 -16.42 -8.34
N MET A 124 11.94 -15.58 -7.41
CA MET A 124 11.22 -14.37 -7.77
C MET A 124 12.10 -13.43 -8.60
N GLN A 125 13.29 -13.06 -8.11
CA GLN A 125 14.20 -12.14 -8.79
C GLN A 125 14.66 -12.69 -10.15
N LYS A 126 14.92 -13.99 -10.26
CA LYS A 126 15.24 -14.65 -11.52
C LYS A 126 14.09 -14.55 -12.52
N ASN A 127 12.87 -14.89 -12.10
CA ASN A 127 11.69 -14.86 -12.96
C ASN A 127 11.39 -13.43 -13.43
N ARG A 128 11.45 -12.44 -12.52
CA ARG A 128 11.16 -11.04 -12.86
C ARG A 128 12.23 -10.43 -13.74
N SER A 129 13.51 -10.66 -13.45
CA SER A 129 14.61 -10.19 -14.30
C SER A 129 14.59 -10.83 -15.70
N GLN A 130 14.20 -12.10 -15.81
CA GLN A 130 14.02 -12.76 -17.10
C GLN A 130 12.85 -12.16 -17.90
N ALA A 131 11.73 -11.85 -17.24
CA ALA A 131 10.60 -11.19 -17.89
C ALA A 131 10.99 -9.80 -18.44
N ILE A 132 11.73 -9.00 -17.66
CA ILE A 132 12.28 -7.71 -18.10
C ILE A 132 13.19 -7.90 -19.31
N LYS A 133 14.19 -8.80 -19.23
CA LYS A 133 15.13 -9.08 -20.32
C LYS A 133 14.42 -9.51 -21.61
N SER A 134 13.35 -10.31 -21.48
CA SER A 134 12.55 -10.78 -22.63
C SER A 134 11.72 -9.67 -23.26
N ALA A 135 11.40 -8.60 -22.52
CA ALA A 135 10.69 -7.43 -23.02
C ALA A 135 11.62 -6.37 -23.64
N VAL A 136 12.92 -6.38 -23.30
CA VAL A 136 13.91 -5.47 -23.89
C VAL A 136 13.97 -5.71 -25.40
N GLY A 137 13.79 -4.65 -26.18
CA GLY A 137 13.79 -4.71 -27.64
C GLY A 137 12.43 -5.03 -28.27
N ALA A 138 11.37 -5.23 -27.47
CA ALA A 138 10.02 -5.41 -27.99
C ALA A 138 9.58 -4.18 -28.81
N LYS A 139 9.05 -4.44 -30.01
CA LYS A 139 8.61 -3.39 -30.96
C LYS A 139 7.15 -2.99 -30.75
N THR A 140 6.33 -3.93 -30.29
CA THR A 140 4.90 -3.74 -30.01
C THR A 140 4.59 -4.11 -28.57
N TRP A 141 4.10 -3.13 -27.82
CA TRP A 141 3.76 -3.27 -26.42
C TRP A 141 2.25 -3.32 -26.22
N GLY A 142 1.80 -4.07 -25.23
CA GLY A 142 0.41 -4.06 -24.79
C GLY A 142 0.30 -3.38 -23.44
N LEU A 143 -0.45 -2.28 -23.35
CA LEU A 143 -0.71 -1.57 -22.11
C LEU A 143 -2.10 -1.92 -21.59
N ILE A 144 -2.15 -2.60 -20.45
CA ILE A 144 -3.40 -3.03 -19.81
C ILE A 144 -3.72 -2.09 -18.65
N LEU A 145 -4.81 -1.33 -18.76
CA LEU A 145 -5.36 -0.55 -17.65
C LEU A 145 -6.41 -1.38 -16.90
N GLY A 146 -6.15 -1.68 -15.64
CA GLY A 146 -7.08 -2.40 -14.77
C GLY A 146 -8.32 -1.56 -14.45
N THR A 147 -9.51 -2.09 -14.72
CA THR A 147 -10.80 -1.40 -14.45
C THR A 147 -11.50 -1.89 -13.19
N LEU A 148 -10.94 -2.89 -12.50
CA LEU A 148 -11.48 -3.39 -11.24
C LEU A 148 -11.06 -2.50 -10.06
N GLY A 149 -12.05 -1.94 -9.36
CA GLY A 149 -11.82 -1.09 -8.20
C GLY A 149 -10.94 0.12 -8.50
N ARG A 150 -9.92 0.37 -7.67
CA ARG A 150 -8.94 1.47 -7.83
C ARG A 150 -7.53 0.95 -8.13
N GLN A 151 -7.45 -0.17 -8.84
CA GLN A 151 -6.16 -0.82 -9.15
C GLN A 151 -5.42 -0.13 -10.30
N GLY A 152 -6.14 0.35 -11.32
CA GLY A 152 -5.55 1.06 -12.44
C GLY A 152 -5.26 2.53 -12.18
N SER A 153 -4.29 3.08 -12.92
CA SER A 153 -3.91 4.49 -12.86
C SER A 153 -3.78 5.05 -14.28
N PRO A 154 -4.70 5.94 -14.72
CA PRO A 154 -4.57 6.63 -16.00
C PRO A 154 -3.26 7.43 -16.10
N LYS A 155 -2.74 7.95 -14.99
CA LYS A 155 -1.48 8.72 -14.98
C LYS A 155 -0.26 7.86 -15.30
N ILE A 156 -0.19 6.65 -14.75
CA ILE A 156 0.87 5.70 -15.10
C ILE A 156 0.73 5.27 -16.57
N LEU A 157 -0.51 5.06 -17.04
CA LEU A 157 -0.76 4.74 -18.44
C LEU A 157 -0.26 5.86 -19.36
N GLU A 158 -0.68 7.11 -19.13
CA GLU A 158 -0.25 8.30 -19.91
C GLU A 158 1.28 8.44 -19.95
N HIS A 159 1.94 8.17 -18.82
CA HIS A 159 3.40 8.18 -18.72
C HIS A 159 4.06 7.11 -19.61
N LEU A 160 3.59 5.85 -19.51
CA LEU A 160 4.10 4.74 -20.32
C LEU A 160 3.82 4.92 -21.82
N GLU A 161 2.63 5.44 -22.17
CA GLU A 161 2.30 5.80 -23.56
C GLU A 161 3.28 6.82 -24.11
N SER A 162 3.53 7.90 -23.36
CA SER A 162 4.49 8.95 -23.74
C SER A 162 5.91 8.40 -23.91
N ARG A 163 6.35 7.51 -23.00
CA ARG A 163 7.66 6.87 -23.11
C ARG A 163 7.78 5.99 -24.35
N LEU A 164 6.78 5.15 -24.61
CA LEU A 164 6.79 4.25 -25.76
C LEU A 164 6.78 5.03 -27.08
N GLN A 165 6.01 6.12 -27.16
CA GLN A 165 6.03 7.02 -28.32
C GLN A 165 7.40 7.67 -28.53
N ALA A 166 8.03 8.17 -27.46
CA ALA A 166 9.36 8.77 -27.54
C ALA A 166 10.44 7.77 -28.01
N LEU A 167 10.26 6.48 -27.73
CA LEU A 167 11.14 5.40 -28.18
C LEU A 167 10.76 4.86 -29.59
N GLY A 168 9.70 5.37 -30.22
CA GLY A 168 9.21 4.88 -31.51
C GLY A 168 8.60 3.48 -31.44
N CYS A 169 8.22 3.01 -30.26
CA CYS A 169 7.56 1.73 -30.06
C CYS A 169 6.06 1.85 -30.34
N ARG A 170 5.48 0.85 -31.02
CA ARG A 170 4.02 0.76 -31.18
C ARG A 170 3.42 0.21 -29.89
N TYR A 171 2.18 0.59 -29.60
CA TYR A 171 1.45 -0.02 -28.49
C TYR A 171 -0.05 -0.16 -28.75
N VAL A 172 -0.66 -1.11 -28.07
CA VAL A 172 -2.11 -1.33 -28.02
C VAL A 172 -2.59 -1.13 -26.59
N ARG A 173 -3.68 -0.38 -26.41
CA ARG A 173 -4.31 -0.17 -25.10
C ARG A 173 -5.48 -1.14 -24.89
N LEU A 174 -5.47 -1.85 -23.77
CA LEU A 174 -6.57 -2.69 -23.32
C LEU A 174 -7.10 -2.23 -21.97
N LEU A 175 -8.42 -2.23 -21.81
CA LEU A 175 -9.08 -2.01 -20.53
C LEU A 175 -9.69 -3.33 -20.08
N LEU A 176 -9.24 -3.87 -18.95
CA LEU A 176 -9.67 -5.18 -18.46
C LEU A 176 -9.96 -5.11 -16.96
N SER A 177 -11.09 -5.70 -16.54
CA SER A 177 -11.36 -5.92 -15.12
C SER A 177 -10.46 -7.02 -14.55
N GLU A 178 -10.26 -8.07 -15.35
CA GLU A 178 -9.49 -9.25 -14.99
C GLU A 178 -8.58 -9.69 -16.14
N ILE A 179 -7.32 -9.95 -15.80
CA ILE A 179 -6.24 -10.26 -16.73
C ILE A 179 -6.00 -11.77 -16.73
N PHE A 180 -6.26 -12.42 -17.86
CA PHE A 180 -6.08 -13.86 -18.02
C PHE A 180 -5.18 -14.18 -19.22
N PRO A 181 -4.33 -15.22 -19.15
CA PRO A 181 -3.45 -15.61 -20.25
C PRO A 181 -4.19 -15.80 -21.58
N ASN A 182 -5.37 -16.44 -21.56
CA ASN A 182 -6.13 -16.71 -22.78
C ASN A 182 -6.66 -15.43 -23.46
N LYS A 183 -6.98 -14.38 -22.70
CA LYS A 183 -7.38 -13.08 -23.28
C LYS A 183 -6.21 -12.42 -24.00
N LEU A 184 -5.02 -12.42 -23.39
CA LEU A 184 -3.84 -11.78 -23.95
C LEU A 184 -3.28 -12.53 -25.16
N LYS A 185 -3.48 -13.86 -25.24
CA LYS A 185 -3.11 -14.66 -26.43
C LYS A 185 -3.84 -14.25 -27.71
N LEU A 186 -4.96 -13.53 -27.62
CA LEU A 186 -5.71 -13.04 -28.78
C LEU A 186 -5.02 -11.91 -29.54
N PHE A 187 -3.92 -11.36 -28.99
CA PHE A 187 -3.13 -10.28 -29.60
C PHE A 187 -1.71 -10.79 -29.93
N PRO A 188 -1.55 -11.62 -30.97
CA PRO A 188 -0.27 -12.25 -31.31
C PRO A 188 0.83 -11.24 -31.70
N GLU A 189 0.45 -10.04 -32.12
CA GLU A 189 1.33 -8.93 -32.48
C GLU A 189 2.02 -8.28 -31.26
N VAL A 190 1.50 -8.48 -30.05
CA VAL A 190 2.07 -7.92 -28.83
C VAL A 190 3.23 -8.79 -28.34
N GLU A 191 4.40 -8.16 -28.19
CA GLU A 191 5.64 -8.83 -27.81
C GLU A 191 5.90 -8.77 -26.30
N ALA A 192 5.43 -7.71 -25.64
CA ALA A 192 5.52 -7.54 -24.18
C ALA A 192 4.28 -6.84 -23.63
N TRP A 193 3.81 -7.26 -22.45
CA TRP A 193 2.66 -6.68 -21.76
C TRP A 193 3.12 -5.89 -20.54
N VAL A 194 2.48 -4.73 -20.33
CA VAL A 194 2.55 -3.99 -19.07
C VAL A 194 1.15 -3.94 -18.49
N GLN A 195 0.98 -4.47 -17.28
CA GLN A 195 -0.27 -4.34 -16.53
C GLN A 195 -0.18 -3.21 -15.52
N ILE A 196 -1.13 -2.28 -15.62
CA ILE A 196 -1.35 -1.16 -14.72
C ILE A 196 -2.63 -1.51 -13.93
N ALA A 197 -2.51 -2.51 -13.08
CA ALA A 197 -3.56 -3.04 -12.22
C ALA A 197 -2.95 -3.48 -10.87
N CYS A 198 -3.25 -4.70 -10.39
CA CYS A 198 -2.62 -5.26 -9.20
C CYS A 198 -1.17 -5.70 -9.50
N PRO A 199 -0.13 -5.12 -8.86
CA PRO A 199 1.28 -5.48 -9.12
C PRO A 199 1.61 -6.96 -8.91
N ARG A 200 0.89 -7.62 -8.00
CA ARG A 200 1.05 -9.04 -7.68
C ARG A 200 0.68 -9.98 -8.82
N LEU A 201 -0.09 -9.53 -9.82
CA LEU A 201 -0.35 -10.32 -11.03
C LEU A 201 0.94 -10.62 -11.80
N SER A 202 1.83 -9.64 -11.93
CA SER A 202 3.12 -9.84 -12.56
C SER A 202 4.05 -10.68 -11.69
N ILE A 203 4.11 -10.38 -10.38
CA ILE A 203 5.03 -11.04 -9.45
C ILE A 203 4.69 -12.53 -9.29
N ASP A 204 3.43 -12.85 -9.00
CA ASP A 204 3.01 -14.22 -8.65
C ASP A 204 2.60 -15.05 -9.86
N TRP A 205 2.00 -14.42 -10.87
CA TRP A 205 1.36 -15.12 -12.00
C TRP A 205 2.03 -14.84 -13.35
N GLY A 206 3.08 -14.02 -13.39
CA GLY A 206 3.69 -13.58 -14.65
C GLY A 206 4.22 -14.72 -15.52
N THR A 207 4.63 -15.85 -14.93
CA THR A 207 5.12 -17.03 -15.64
C THR A 207 4.02 -17.84 -16.33
N ALA A 208 2.74 -17.61 -15.99
CA ALA A 208 1.60 -18.26 -16.66
C ALA A 208 1.29 -17.65 -18.04
N PHE A 209 1.93 -16.53 -18.38
CA PHE A 209 1.73 -15.82 -19.64
C PHE A 209 2.81 -16.21 -20.66
N ALA A 210 2.40 -16.41 -21.91
CA ALA A 210 3.31 -16.79 -22.99
C ALA A 210 4.27 -15.65 -23.41
N LYS A 211 3.88 -14.40 -23.16
CA LYS A 211 4.66 -13.18 -23.37
C LYS A 211 4.94 -12.54 -22.01
N PRO A 212 6.06 -11.82 -21.83
CA PRO A 212 6.39 -11.22 -20.54
C PRO A 212 5.26 -10.26 -20.09
N LEU A 213 4.77 -10.47 -18.86
CA LEU A 213 3.81 -9.60 -18.19
C LEU A 213 4.53 -8.82 -17.10
N LEU A 214 4.75 -7.53 -17.34
CA LEU A 214 5.45 -6.61 -16.45
C LEU A 214 4.46 -5.75 -15.65
N ASN A 215 4.81 -5.40 -14.42
CA ASN A 215 4.18 -4.26 -13.74
C ASN A 215 4.88 -2.95 -14.15
N PRO A 216 4.37 -1.78 -13.72
CA PRO A 216 4.91 -0.50 -14.19
C PRO A 216 6.37 -0.23 -13.81
N TYR A 217 6.83 -0.73 -12.65
CA TYR A 217 8.24 -0.61 -12.25
C TYR A 217 9.14 -1.37 -13.22
N GLU A 218 8.83 -2.63 -13.48
CA GLU A 218 9.61 -3.49 -14.37
C GLU A 218 9.59 -2.99 -15.82
N ALA A 219 8.47 -2.42 -16.27
CA ALA A 219 8.38 -1.75 -17.56
C ALA A 219 9.31 -0.54 -17.62
N SER A 220 9.35 0.27 -16.56
CA SER A 220 10.27 1.42 -16.46
C SER A 220 11.74 0.96 -16.54
N VAL A 221 12.07 -0.19 -15.93
CA VAL A 221 13.40 -0.80 -16.06
C VAL A 221 13.67 -1.27 -17.50
N ALA A 222 12.73 -2.00 -18.11
CA ALA A 222 12.87 -2.49 -19.49
C ALA A 222 13.01 -1.35 -20.51
N LEU A 223 12.34 -0.22 -20.27
CA LEU A 223 12.36 0.98 -21.10
C LEU A 223 13.49 1.97 -20.73
N LYS A 224 14.41 1.57 -19.83
CA LYS A 224 15.58 2.36 -19.40
C LYS A 224 15.23 3.71 -18.75
N GLU A 225 14.11 3.78 -18.03
CA GLU A 225 13.74 4.93 -17.19
C GLU A 225 14.10 4.72 -15.72
N ALA A 226 14.32 3.47 -15.31
CA ALA A 226 14.70 3.11 -13.96
C ALA A 226 15.80 2.04 -13.96
N GLU A 227 16.58 2.00 -12.88
CA GLU A 227 17.51 0.90 -12.64
C GLU A 227 16.83 -0.26 -11.90
N TRP A 228 17.31 -1.47 -12.19
CA TRP A 228 16.91 -2.65 -11.45
C TRP A 228 17.43 -2.58 -10.02
N GLN A 229 16.53 -2.70 -9.05
CA GLN A 229 16.85 -2.57 -7.63
C GLN A 229 17.20 -3.94 -7.05
N LYS A 230 18.28 -4.00 -6.25
CA LYS A 230 18.67 -5.24 -5.53
C LYS A 230 17.52 -5.77 -4.67
N THR A 231 16.83 -4.87 -3.98
CA THR A 231 15.63 -5.18 -3.22
C THR A 231 14.43 -4.70 -4.02
N TYR A 232 13.53 -5.63 -4.34
CA TYR A 232 12.38 -5.37 -5.17
C TYR A 232 11.43 -4.35 -4.50
N PRO A 233 11.00 -3.28 -5.19
CA PRO A 233 10.19 -2.24 -4.59
C PRO A 233 8.73 -2.70 -4.40
N MET A 234 8.20 -2.47 -3.20
CA MET A 234 6.79 -2.70 -2.83
C MET A 234 6.18 -1.37 -2.36
N ASP A 235 6.26 -0.33 -3.20
CA ASP A 235 5.90 1.06 -2.87
C ASP A 235 4.71 1.57 -3.71
N PHE A 236 3.92 0.68 -4.31
CA PHE A 236 2.97 1.01 -5.38
C PHE A 236 1.92 2.09 -5.01
N TYR A 237 1.46 2.10 -3.76
CA TYR A 237 0.58 3.13 -3.21
C TYR A 237 1.26 3.98 -2.12
N ALA A 238 2.58 3.89 -1.98
CA ALA A 238 3.31 4.70 -1.01
C ALA A 238 3.38 6.16 -1.47
N ASN A 239 3.22 7.10 -0.53
CA ASN A 239 3.45 8.51 -0.78
C ASN A 239 4.93 8.83 -1.03
N GLN A 240 5.82 8.04 -0.43
CA GLN A 240 7.26 8.05 -0.67
C GLN A 240 7.55 7.14 -1.87
N SER A 241 7.07 7.58 -3.04
CA SER A 241 7.26 6.85 -4.28
C SER A 241 8.73 6.86 -4.72
N LEU A 242 9.22 5.73 -5.23
CA LEU A 242 10.53 5.61 -5.86
C LEU A 242 10.54 6.08 -7.33
N GLY A 243 9.38 6.31 -7.94
CA GLY A 243 9.31 6.84 -9.31
C GLY A 243 7.90 6.93 -9.92
N PRO A 244 7.81 7.36 -11.19
CA PRO A 244 6.54 7.59 -11.88
C PRO A 244 5.75 6.30 -12.20
N TRP A 245 6.24 5.15 -11.78
CA TRP A 245 5.53 3.86 -11.87
C TRP A 245 4.57 3.58 -10.70
N THR A 246 4.51 4.46 -9.69
CA THR A 246 3.60 4.30 -8.55
C THR A 246 2.42 5.26 -8.62
N VAL A 247 1.32 4.91 -7.95
CA VAL A 247 0.06 5.67 -8.03
C VAL A 247 0.19 7.04 -7.36
N ASN A 248 0.86 7.10 -6.22
CA ASN A 248 0.95 8.31 -5.39
C ASN A 248 2.21 9.15 -5.64
N HIS A 249 2.95 8.87 -6.72
CA HIS A 249 4.07 9.69 -7.18
C HIS A 249 3.65 11.16 -7.34
N GLU A 250 4.56 12.08 -7.01
CA GLU A 250 4.25 13.51 -6.95
C GLU A 250 3.77 14.09 -8.28
N SER A 251 4.30 13.62 -9.41
CA SER A 251 3.88 14.05 -10.75
C SER A 251 2.44 13.67 -11.09
N HIS A 252 1.84 12.71 -10.39
CA HIS A 252 0.47 12.28 -10.59
C HIS A 252 -0.52 13.05 -9.71
N ARG A 253 -0.02 13.78 -8.71
CA ARG A 253 -0.87 14.53 -7.78
C ARG A 253 -1.44 15.75 -8.52
N PRO A 254 -2.73 16.07 -8.33
CA PRO A 254 -3.28 17.32 -8.84
C PRO A 254 -2.45 18.50 -8.32
N SER A 255 -2.14 19.45 -9.21
CA SER A 255 -1.51 20.71 -8.79
C SER A 255 -2.37 21.33 -7.70
N ARG A 256 -1.81 21.47 -6.50
CA ARG A 256 -2.49 22.21 -5.43
C ARG A 256 -2.55 23.66 -5.88
N ILE A 257 -3.71 24.11 -6.34
CA ILE A 257 -4.02 25.54 -6.42
C ILE A 257 -3.86 26.04 -4.98
N ALA A 258 -2.80 26.80 -4.72
CA ALA A 258 -2.63 27.48 -3.45
C ALA A 258 -3.86 28.38 -3.28
N SER A 259 -4.78 28.01 -2.39
CA SER A 259 -5.79 28.97 -1.97
C SER A 259 -5.03 30.08 -1.27
N LYS A 260 -4.87 31.22 -1.95
CA LYS A 260 -4.54 32.46 -1.25
C LYS A 260 -5.70 32.67 -0.28
N GLN A 261 -5.50 32.32 0.98
CA GLN A 261 -6.28 32.90 2.06
C GLN A 261 -5.95 34.39 2.04
N THR A 262 -6.75 35.16 1.30
CA THR A 262 -6.80 36.60 1.46
C THR A 262 -7.24 36.83 2.89
N LYS A 263 -6.30 37.17 3.77
CA LYS A 263 -6.62 37.76 5.08
C LYS A 263 -7.31 39.09 4.77
N SER A 264 -8.63 39.09 4.63
CA SER A 264 -9.41 40.31 4.70
C SER A 264 -9.38 40.77 6.15
N SER A 265 -8.54 41.77 6.43
CA SER A 265 -8.59 42.52 7.67
C SER A 265 -9.81 43.44 7.64
N HIS A 266 -10.99 42.90 7.93
CA HIS A 266 -12.11 43.75 8.32
C HIS A 266 -11.91 44.15 9.78
N LEU A 267 -11.28 45.32 9.95
CA LEU A 267 -11.40 46.13 11.16
C LEU A 267 -12.88 46.47 11.34
N ILE A 268 -13.54 45.80 12.28
CA ILE A 268 -14.85 46.20 12.76
C ILE A 268 -14.60 47.42 13.67
N GLN A 269 -14.83 48.62 13.14
CA GLN A 269 -15.05 49.80 13.96
C GLN A 269 -16.51 49.76 14.45
N THR A 270 -16.70 49.49 15.74
CA THR A 270 -17.99 49.71 16.41
C THR A 270 -18.18 51.20 16.68
N PRO A 271 -19.25 51.84 16.18
CA PRO A 271 -19.67 53.14 16.67
C PRO A 271 -20.37 52.95 18.02
N ALA A 272 -19.96 53.72 19.01
CA ALA A 272 -20.71 53.89 20.24
C ALA A 272 -22.01 54.66 19.92
N LEU A 273 -23.15 54.16 20.42
CA LEU A 273 -24.32 54.97 20.73
C LEU A 273 -25.21 54.23 21.75
N ASP A 274 -25.38 54.91 22.87
CA ASP A 274 -26.39 54.73 23.92
C ASP A 274 -27.79 54.46 23.36
N VAL A 275 -28.57 53.56 23.98
CA VAL A 275 -29.92 53.83 24.49
C VAL A 275 -30.39 52.64 25.37
N CYS A 276 -30.81 53.01 26.57
CA CYS A 276 -31.42 52.21 27.63
C CYS A 276 -32.78 51.61 27.23
N ALA A 277 -33.00 50.30 27.48
CA ALA A 277 -34.33 49.77 27.82
C ALA A 277 -34.21 48.39 28.50
N LYS A 278 -34.69 48.33 29.75
CA LYS A 278 -34.95 47.10 30.50
C LYS A 278 -35.99 46.24 29.77
N ILE A 279 -35.92 44.91 29.89
CA ILE A 279 -37.03 44.00 30.26
C ILE A 279 -36.47 42.56 30.45
N THR A 280 -37.16 41.87 31.36
CA THR A 280 -36.93 40.65 32.15
C THR A 280 -36.98 39.30 31.45
N ASP A 281 -36.28 38.34 32.06
CA ASP A 281 -36.48 36.87 32.19
C ASP A 281 -37.06 36.03 31.03
N CYS A 282 -36.32 34.98 30.64
CA CYS A 282 -36.92 33.67 30.35
C CYS A 282 -35.88 32.52 30.48
N GLN A 283 -36.20 31.53 31.33
CA GLN A 283 -35.45 30.30 31.57
C GLN A 283 -35.83 29.22 30.55
N CYS A 284 -34.87 28.39 30.11
CA CYS A 284 -35.16 27.06 29.54
C CYS A 284 -34.23 26.01 30.17
N GLN A 285 -34.84 25.04 30.86
CA GLN A 285 -34.22 23.89 31.51
C GLN A 285 -34.05 22.70 30.55
N GLU A 286 -33.11 21.83 30.93
CA GLU A 286 -32.78 20.53 30.34
C GLU A 286 -33.91 19.49 30.53
N GLU A 287 -34.14 18.64 29.54
CA GLU A 287 -34.86 17.37 29.72
C GLU A 287 -33.99 16.18 29.25
N LYS A 288 -33.68 15.30 30.21
CA LYS A 288 -33.28 13.90 29.96
C LYS A 288 -34.48 13.01 30.24
N GLN A 289 -34.85 12.15 29.30
CA GLN A 289 -35.70 10.99 29.56
C GLN A 289 -34.88 9.70 29.47
N SER A 290 -34.83 8.98 30.60
CA SER A 290 -34.56 7.55 30.68
C SER A 290 -35.87 6.78 30.62
N GLN A 291 -35.90 5.60 30.02
CA GLN A 291 -36.75 4.51 30.51
C GLN A 291 -36.25 3.15 30.01
N SER A 292 -35.92 2.28 30.98
CA SER A 292 -35.72 0.84 30.79
C SER A 292 -37.03 0.10 31.02
N LYS A 293 -37.27 -0.99 30.28
CA LYS A 293 -37.25 -2.37 30.81
C LYS A 293 -37.33 -3.34 29.65
#